data_AF-A0A661CER4-F1
#
_entry.id   AF-A0A661CER4-F1
#
_cell.length_a   1.000
_cell.length_b   1.000
_cell.length_c   1.000
_cell.angle_alpha   90.00
_cell.angle_beta   90.00
_cell.angle_gamma   90.00
#
_symmetry.space_group_name_H-M   'P 1'
#
loop_
_entity.id
_entity.type
_entity.pdbx_description
1 polymer ?
#
loop_
_entity_poly.entity_id
_entity_poly.type
_entity_poly.pdbx_seq_one_letter_code
_entity_poly.pdbx_strand_id
1 'polypeptide(L)'
;MNKSLTQRFLLLALTLSLIGCLPGTKSSSRTTLAPTVNESKSIEFMGSDYFDNALSGAMNDNYTQIAVSVTQPFSINNIPERMNAWLGVIGGSGGEVKTEPVEGSRNMLGLVAALYPLYQELMRQLSYLPAKNYNATLFYRNEEGEAMIEQVVFTRR
;
A
#
# COMPACT_ATOMS: atom_id res chain seq x y z
N MET A 1 49.37 27.77 -33.92
CA MET A 1 48.66 27.35 -32.68
C MET A 1 47.71 28.48 -32.31
N ASN A 2 46.42 28.24 -32.53
CA ASN A 2 45.47 29.29 -32.94
C ASN A 2 44.78 29.93 -31.72
N LYS A 3 45.13 31.19 -31.43
CA LYS A 3 44.66 32.00 -30.29
C LYS A 3 43.17 32.41 -30.36
N SER A 4 42.43 31.96 -31.38
CA SER A 4 41.02 32.32 -31.59
C SER A 4 40.02 31.39 -30.88
N LEU A 5 40.48 30.27 -30.30
CA LEU A 5 39.60 29.30 -29.64
C LEU A 5 39.32 29.65 -28.17
N THR A 6 40.29 30.25 -27.48
CA THR A 6 40.16 30.60 -26.05
C THR A 6 39.32 31.86 -25.83
N GLN A 7 39.23 32.75 -26.82
CA GLN A 7 38.43 33.98 -26.74
C GLN A 7 36.92 33.74 -26.98
N ARG A 8 36.55 32.63 -27.64
CA ARG A 8 35.14 32.25 -27.82
C ARG A 8 34.54 31.57 -26.57
N PHE A 9 35.37 31.00 -25.70
CA PHE A 9 34.91 30.40 -24.44
C PHE A 9 34.66 31.43 -23.34
N LEU A 10 35.27 32.61 -23.40
CA LEU A 10 35.12 33.65 -22.37
C LEU A 10 33.86 34.53 -22.54
N LEU A 11 33.15 34.43 -23.68
CA LEU A 11 32.00 35.29 -24.02
C LEU A 11 30.63 34.60 -23.87
N LEU A 12 30.58 33.29 -23.60
CA LEU A 12 29.30 32.57 -23.42
C LEU A 12 28.86 32.42 -21.95
N ALA A 13 29.72 32.79 -21.00
CA ALA A 13 29.47 32.63 -19.56
C ALA A 13 28.76 33.83 -18.91
N LEU A 14 28.32 34.83 -19.68
CA LEU A 14 27.80 36.10 -19.15
C LEU A 14 26.40 36.51 -19.66
N THR A 15 25.57 35.58 -20.15
CA THR A 15 24.26 35.93 -20.73
C THR A 15 23.04 35.16 -20.21
N LEU A 16 23.15 34.30 -19.21
CA LEU A 16 21.97 33.74 -18.52
C LEU A 16 21.90 34.20 -17.06
N SER A 17 21.84 35.52 -16.87
CA SER A 17 21.21 36.11 -15.69
C SER A 17 19.79 36.54 -16.06
N LEU A 18 18.85 36.30 -15.13
CA LEU A 18 17.48 36.80 -15.05
C LEU A 18 16.40 36.08 -15.88
N ILE A 19 15.93 34.95 -15.34
CA ILE A 19 14.53 34.52 -15.54
C ILE A 19 13.77 34.74 -14.22
N GLY A 20 12.99 35.82 -14.21
CA GLY A 20 11.61 35.87 -13.71
C GLY A 20 11.33 35.45 -12.27
N CYS A 21 11.22 36.44 -11.38
CA CYS A 21 10.43 36.33 -10.16
C CYS A 21 8.95 36.52 -10.53
N LEU A 22 8.15 35.46 -10.47
CA LEU A 22 6.69 35.50 -10.65
C LEU A 22 6.02 35.89 -9.33
N PRO A 23 5.17 36.94 -9.28
CA PRO A 23 4.27 37.17 -8.16
C PRO A 23 2.97 36.39 -8.40
N GLY A 24 2.68 35.38 -7.58
CA GLY A 24 1.37 34.74 -7.70
C GLY A 24 1.13 33.52 -6.82
N THR A 25 0.25 33.76 -5.85
CA THR A 25 -0.65 32.80 -5.19
C THR A 25 -0.11 32.06 -3.96
N LYS A 26 -0.93 32.18 -2.92
CA LYS A 26 -0.76 31.72 -1.56
C LYS A 26 -0.54 30.21 -1.54
N SER A 27 0.71 29.77 -1.43
CA SER A 27 0.98 28.39 -1.01
C SER A 27 0.73 28.32 0.48
N SER A 28 -0.48 27.84 0.80
CA SER A 28 -0.95 27.46 2.11
C SER A 28 0.20 26.92 2.94
N SER A 29 0.56 27.64 4.00
CA SER A 29 1.38 27.11 5.08
C SER A 29 0.66 25.86 5.55
N ARG A 30 1.15 24.70 5.10
CA ARG A 30 0.71 23.42 5.61
C ARG A 30 1.15 23.46 7.07
N THR A 31 0.22 23.86 7.93
CA THR A 31 0.33 23.69 9.37
C THR A 31 0.90 22.30 9.56
N THR A 32 2.10 22.22 10.11
CA THR A 32 2.58 21.00 10.75
C THR A 32 1.65 20.77 11.93
N LEU A 33 0.45 20.26 11.64
CA LEU A 33 -0.33 19.50 12.58
C LEU A 33 0.55 18.29 12.85
N ALA A 34 1.18 18.28 14.02
CA ALA A 34 1.69 17.04 14.56
C ALA A 34 0.59 15.97 14.38
N PRO A 35 0.88 14.80 13.80
CA PRO A 35 -0.12 13.76 13.67
C PRO A 35 -0.38 13.19 15.06
N THR A 36 -1.33 13.79 15.77
CA THR A 36 -2.10 13.06 16.76
C THR A 36 -3.19 12.29 16.03
N VAL A 37 -3.37 11.04 16.46
CA VAL A 37 -4.52 10.15 16.24
C VAL A 37 -4.33 9.16 15.08
N ASN A 38 -4.13 7.89 15.46
CA ASN A 38 -4.49 6.67 14.73
C ASN A 38 -5.18 6.91 13.38
N GLU A 39 -4.40 7.14 12.33
CA GLU A 39 -4.94 7.37 11.00
C GLU A 39 -5.40 6.03 10.44
N SER A 40 -6.71 5.88 10.25
CA SER A 40 -7.33 4.73 9.58
C SER A 40 -7.74 5.11 8.16
N LYS A 41 -7.61 4.17 7.23
CA LYS A 41 -7.99 4.31 5.82
C LYS A 41 -9.01 3.25 5.45
N SER A 42 -10.02 3.61 4.65
CA SER A 42 -10.93 2.65 4.03
C SER A 42 -10.66 2.59 2.52
N ILE A 43 -10.65 1.38 1.96
CA ILE A 43 -10.47 1.09 0.53
C ILE A 43 -11.51 0.04 0.13
N GLU A 44 -12.06 0.15 -1.07
CA GLU A 44 -12.93 -0.91 -1.62
C GLU A 44 -12.08 -1.92 -2.39
N PHE A 45 -12.32 -3.21 -2.17
CA PHE A 45 -11.66 -4.26 -2.93
C PHE A 45 -12.19 -4.26 -4.38
N MET A 46 -11.26 -4.16 -5.33
CA MET A 46 -11.55 -4.25 -6.75
C MET A 46 -10.49 -5.13 -7.42
N GLY A 47 -10.88 -5.98 -8.36
CA GLY A 47 -9.96 -6.82 -9.14
C GLY A 47 -9.16 -6.05 -10.20
N SER A 48 -8.60 -4.89 -9.85
CA SER A 48 -7.89 -4.00 -10.78
C SER A 48 -6.64 -3.38 -10.16
N ASP A 49 -5.76 -2.84 -11.00
CA ASP A 49 -4.54 -2.15 -10.55
C ASP A 49 -4.82 -0.91 -9.68
N TYR A 50 -6.02 -0.34 -9.78
CA TYR A 50 -6.41 0.77 -8.92
C TYR A 50 -6.40 0.37 -7.44
N PHE A 51 -6.91 -0.82 -7.12
CA PHE A 51 -6.91 -1.35 -5.76
C PHE A 51 -5.48 -1.50 -5.22
N ASP A 52 -4.59 -2.12 -6.01
CA ASP A 52 -3.22 -2.36 -5.57
C ASP A 52 -2.45 -1.05 -5.37
N ASN A 53 -2.64 -0.07 -6.26
CA ASN A 53 -2.02 1.25 -6.09
C ASN A 53 -2.55 1.98 -4.85
N ALA A 54 -3.86 1.92 -4.60
CA ALA A 54 -4.47 2.53 -3.42
C ALA A 54 -3.98 1.88 -2.12
N LEU A 55 -3.91 0.55 -2.08
CA LEU A 55 -3.45 -0.19 -0.90
C LEU A 55 -1.95 0.00 -0.68
N SER A 56 -1.13 -0.09 -1.73
CA SER A 56 0.30 0.20 -1.68
C SER A 56 0.58 1.62 -1.16
N GLY A 57 -0.15 2.61 -1.69
CA GLY A 57 -0.06 4.00 -1.27
C GLY A 57 -0.39 4.17 0.21
N ALA A 58 -1.54 3.64 0.66
CA ALA A 58 -1.94 3.71 2.06
C ALA A 58 -0.92 3.02 2.98
N MET A 59 -0.35 1.89 2.56
CA MET A 59 0.69 1.21 3.36
C MET A 59 1.99 2.02 3.43
N ASN A 60 2.41 2.65 2.33
CA ASN A 60 3.58 3.53 2.26
C ASN A 60 3.42 4.81 3.07
N ASP A 61 2.19 5.35 3.10
CA ASP A 61 1.82 6.50 3.93
C ASP A 61 1.76 6.15 5.42
N ASN A 62 1.98 4.87 5.78
CA ASN A 62 2.05 4.36 7.16
C ASN A 62 0.74 4.51 7.96
N TYR A 63 -0.42 4.42 7.31
CA TYR A 63 -1.69 4.35 8.02
C TYR A 63 -1.66 3.21 9.05
N THR A 64 -2.09 3.49 10.28
CA THR A 64 -2.05 2.52 11.38
C THR A 64 -3.00 1.35 11.15
N GLN A 65 -4.10 1.61 10.45
CA GLN A 65 -5.11 0.63 10.09
C GLN A 65 -5.64 0.92 8.68
N ILE A 66 -5.79 -0.12 7.86
CA ILE A 66 -6.38 -0.01 6.53
C ILE A 66 -7.49 -1.06 6.43
N ALA A 67 -8.73 -0.62 6.41
CA ALA A 67 -9.89 -1.45 6.20
C ALA A 67 -10.18 -1.59 4.71
N VAL A 68 -10.26 -2.83 4.24
CA VAL A 68 -10.65 -3.16 2.87
C VAL A 68 -12.04 -3.79 2.89
N SER A 69 -13.02 -3.09 2.34
CA SER A 69 -14.39 -3.58 2.18
C SER A 69 -14.50 -4.47 0.96
N VAL A 70 -15.15 -5.63 1.10
CA VAL A 70 -15.34 -6.59 0.01
C VAL A 70 -16.80 -6.53 -0.47
N THR A 71 -17.03 -5.96 -1.65
CA THR A 71 -18.39 -5.78 -2.20
C THR A 71 -19.06 -7.11 -2.59
N GLN A 72 -18.26 -8.09 -3.00
CA GLN A 72 -18.70 -9.47 -3.25
C GLN A 72 -17.90 -10.42 -2.36
N PRO A 73 -18.48 -10.90 -1.25
CA PRO A 73 -17.79 -11.80 -0.34
C PRO A 73 -17.21 -13.02 -1.07
N PHE A 74 -16.04 -13.48 -0.64
CA PHE A 74 -15.38 -14.64 -1.21
C PHE A 74 -15.08 -15.69 -0.14
N SER A 75 -15.15 -16.95 -0.51
CA SER A 75 -14.84 -18.06 0.40
C SER A 75 -13.38 -18.01 0.84
N ILE A 76 -13.10 -18.34 2.10
CA ILE A 76 -11.74 -18.49 2.64
C ILE A 76 -10.92 -19.51 1.84
N ASN A 77 -11.59 -20.48 1.20
CA ASN A 77 -10.95 -21.50 0.37
C ASN A 77 -10.66 -21.01 -1.05
N ASN A 78 -11.18 -19.84 -1.44
CA ASN A 78 -11.05 -19.28 -2.78
C ASN A 78 -10.76 -17.77 -2.71
N ILE A 79 -9.63 -17.42 -2.08
CA ILE A 79 -9.18 -16.03 -1.96
C ILE A 79 -8.73 -15.53 -3.33
N PRO A 80 -9.22 -14.35 -3.80
CA PRO A 80 -8.78 -13.76 -5.05
C PRO A 80 -7.26 -13.60 -5.11
N GLU A 81 -6.64 -13.92 -6.25
CA GLU A 81 -5.19 -13.93 -6.44
C GLU A 81 -4.50 -12.64 -5.97
N ARG A 82 -5.08 -11.48 -6.28
CA ARG A 82 -4.54 -10.18 -5.83
C ARG A 82 -4.54 -10.04 -4.31
N MET A 83 -5.65 -10.38 -3.65
CA MET A 83 -5.72 -10.37 -2.18
C MET A 83 -4.71 -11.36 -1.60
N ASN A 84 -4.63 -12.55 -2.19
CA ASN A 84 -3.69 -13.59 -1.80
C ASN A 84 -2.23 -13.11 -1.89
N ALA A 85 -1.92 -12.26 -2.88
CA ALA A 85 -0.59 -11.69 -3.03
C ALA A 85 -0.19 -10.76 -1.87
N TRP A 86 -1.09 -9.87 -1.46
CA TRP A 86 -0.89 -9.00 -0.29
C TRP A 86 -0.68 -9.82 0.98
N LEU A 87 -1.53 -10.82 1.22
CA LEU A 87 -1.43 -11.70 2.38
C LEU A 87 -0.14 -12.54 2.36
N GLY A 88 0.30 -12.97 1.18
CA GLY A 88 1.54 -13.72 1.00
C GLY A 88 2.79 -12.92 1.33
N VAL A 89 2.83 -11.64 0.96
CA VAL A 89 3.91 -10.74 1.40
C VAL A 89 3.92 -10.58 2.93
N ILE A 90 2.76 -10.39 3.54
CA ILE A 90 2.63 -10.27 5.00
C ILE A 90 3.15 -11.53 5.68
N GLY A 91 2.60 -12.70 5.34
CA GLY A 91 2.99 -13.98 5.94
C GLY A 91 4.47 -14.33 5.70
N GLY A 92 4.96 -14.17 4.46
CA GLY A 92 6.34 -14.49 4.11
C GLY A 92 7.39 -13.56 4.71
N SER A 93 6.99 -12.36 5.14
CA SER A 93 7.84 -11.42 5.91
C SER A 93 7.65 -11.54 7.43
N GLY A 94 6.97 -12.58 7.89
CA GLY A 94 6.73 -12.88 9.30
C GLY A 94 5.63 -12.04 9.96
N GLY A 95 4.78 -11.37 9.19
CA GLY A 95 3.55 -10.75 9.69
C GLY A 95 2.46 -11.78 9.96
N GLU A 96 1.53 -11.44 10.85
CA GLU A 96 0.41 -12.32 11.20
C GLU A 96 -0.71 -12.17 10.16
N VAL A 97 -1.22 -13.31 9.66
CA VAL A 97 -2.44 -13.38 8.87
C VAL A 97 -3.41 -14.30 9.59
N LYS A 98 -4.47 -13.72 10.15
CA LYS A 98 -5.49 -14.44 10.91
C LYS A 98 -6.89 -14.18 10.37
N THR A 99 -7.84 -15.00 10.81
CA THR A 99 -9.25 -14.82 10.51
C THR A 99 -10.02 -14.63 11.81
N GLU A 100 -11.05 -13.79 11.75
CA GLU A 100 -11.93 -13.52 12.88
C GLU A 100 -13.38 -13.51 12.37
N PRO A 101 -14.33 -14.11 13.10
CA PRO A 101 -15.72 -14.02 12.71
C PRO A 101 -16.28 -12.63 13.03
N VAL A 102 -17.14 -12.12 12.14
CA VAL A 102 -17.87 -10.85 12.37
C VAL A 102 -18.79 -10.97 13.58
N GLU A 103 -19.36 -12.16 13.83
CA GLU A 103 -20.25 -12.43 14.97
C GLU A 103 -20.00 -13.83 15.59
N GLY A 104 -19.91 -13.89 16.92
CA GLY A 104 -20.34 -15.01 17.78
C GLY A 104 -19.79 -16.42 17.55
N SER A 105 -18.75 -16.62 16.73
CA SER A 105 -18.27 -17.97 16.38
C SER A 105 -16.79 -18.21 16.74
N ARG A 106 -16.34 -19.47 16.65
CA ARG A 106 -14.97 -19.90 17.01
C ARG A 106 -13.98 -19.42 15.96
N ASN A 107 -12.89 -18.77 16.40
CA ASN A 107 -11.76 -18.38 15.56
C ASN A 107 -11.20 -19.59 14.81
N MET A 108 -11.19 -19.54 13.48
CA MET A 108 -10.54 -20.53 12.64
C MET A 108 -9.06 -20.17 12.49
N LEU A 109 -8.24 -20.50 13.49
CA LEU A 109 -6.81 -20.21 13.44
C LEU A 109 -6.13 -20.92 12.24
N GLY A 110 -5.63 -20.13 11.28
CA GLY A 110 -4.46 -20.50 10.48
C GLY A 110 -4.66 -20.61 8.97
N LEU A 111 -4.60 -19.48 8.25
CA LEU A 111 -4.28 -19.43 6.81
C LEU A 111 -2.77 -19.35 6.52
N VAL A 112 -1.94 -19.19 7.56
CA VAL A 112 -0.51 -18.84 7.43
C VAL A 112 0.29 -19.87 6.63
N ALA A 113 -0.10 -21.15 6.65
CA ALA A 113 0.69 -22.21 6.03
C ALA A 113 0.63 -22.24 4.50
N ALA A 114 -0.41 -21.68 3.85
CA ALA A 114 -0.61 -21.81 2.41
C ALA A 114 0.14 -20.76 1.56
N LEU A 115 0.71 -19.71 2.19
CA LEU A 115 1.13 -18.50 1.47
C LEU A 115 2.63 -18.40 1.19
N TYR A 116 3.46 -19.24 1.82
CA TYR A 116 4.92 -19.14 1.75
C TYR A 116 5.53 -19.30 0.34
N PRO A 117 5.13 -20.26 -0.52
CA PRO A 117 5.77 -20.42 -1.84
C PRO A 117 5.49 -19.25 -2.80
N LEU A 118 4.39 -18.50 -2.58
CA LEU A 118 4.01 -17.37 -3.42
C LEU A 118 4.84 -16.10 -3.13
N TYR A 119 5.38 -16.00 -1.91
CA TYR A 119 6.12 -14.82 -1.43
C TYR A 119 7.29 -14.39 -2.32
N GLN A 120 8.15 -15.34 -2.72
CA GLN A 120 9.42 -15.00 -3.40
C GLN A 120 9.20 -14.37 -4.77
N GLU A 121 8.16 -14.82 -5.49
CA GLU A 121 7.82 -14.25 -6.79
C GLU A 121 7.18 -12.86 -6.64
N LEU A 122 6.33 -12.68 -5.63
CA LEU A 122 5.64 -11.42 -5.37
C LEU A 122 6.56 -10.31 -4.87
N MET A 123 7.62 -10.65 -4.12
CA MET A 123 8.64 -9.69 -3.69
C MET A 123 9.32 -8.95 -4.85
N ARG A 124 9.26 -9.50 -6.07
CA ARG A 124 9.78 -8.84 -7.26
C ARG A 124 8.88 -7.69 -7.74
N GLN A 125 7.62 -7.67 -7.31
CA GLN A 125 6.69 -6.60 -7.62
C GLN A 125 6.73 -5.53 -6.52
N LEU A 126 7.30 -4.37 -6.87
CA LEU A 126 7.53 -3.26 -5.93
C LEU A 126 6.24 -2.76 -5.24
N SER A 127 5.08 -2.93 -5.89
CA SER A 127 3.78 -2.54 -5.36
C SER A 127 3.42 -3.27 -4.06
N TYR A 128 3.80 -4.54 -3.89
CA TYR A 128 3.43 -5.33 -2.69
C TYR A 128 4.39 -5.18 -1.53
N LEU A 129 5.62 -4.70 -1.76
CA LEU A 129 6.65 -4.55 -0.73
C LEU A 129 6.21 -3.83 0.56
N PRO A 130 5.35 -2.78 0.52
CA PRO A 130 4.93 -2.08 1.73
C PRO A 130 4.20 -2.99 2.73
N ALA A 131 3.55 -4.06 2.25
CA ALA A 131 2.78 -4.98 3.09
C ALA A 131 3.65 -5.73 4.09
N LYS A 132 4.97 -5.79 3.88
CA LYS A 132 5.91 -6.40 4.83
C LYS A 132 5.86 -5.76 6.23
N ASN A 133 5.31 -4.56 6.38
CA ASN A 133 5.24 -3.87 7.66
C ASN A 133 3.86 -4.00 8.34
N TYR A 134 3.01 -4.91 7.87
CA TYR A 134 1.63 -5.04 8.34
C TYR A 134 1.33 -6.47 8.81
N ASN A 135 0.26 -6.59 9.60
CA ASN A 135 -0.51 -7.80 9.85
C ASN A 135 -1.84 -7.71 9.09
N ALA A 136 -2.53 -8.83 8.92
CA ALA A 136 -3.87 -8.88 8.31
C ALA A 136 -4.84 -9.70 9.16
N THR A 137 -6.07 -9.19 9.28
CA THR A 137 -7.21 -9.90 9.86
C THR A 137 -8.32 -9.98 8.82
N LEU A 138 -8.71 -11.19 8.44
CA LEU A 138 -9.81 -11.45 7.51
C LEU A 138 -11.08 -11.69 8.33
N PHE A 139 -12.04 -10.80 8.21
CA PHE A 139 -13.32 -10.91 8.88
C PHE A 139 -14.30 -11.71 8.02
N TYR A 140 -14.92 -12.72 8.62
CA TYR A 140 -15.81 -13.63 7.90
C TYR A 140 -17.17 -13.83 8.56
N ARG A 141 -18.16 -14.16 7.73
CA ARG A 141 -19.47 -14.70 8.12
C ARG A 141 -19.57 -16.14 7.64
N ASN A 142 -20.23 -17.00 8.42
CA ASN A 142 -20.58 -18.33 7.93
C ASN A 142 -21.87 -18.24 7.11
N GLU A 143 -21.80 -18.59 5.83
CA GLU A 143 -22.94 -18.68 4.93
C GLU A 143 -22.98 -20.09 4.34
N GLU A 144 -24.10 -20.80 4.51
CA GLU A 144 -24.27 -22.18 4.01
C GLU A 144 -23.19 -23.19 4.46
N GLY A 145 -22.52 -22.92 5.58
CA GLY A 145 -21.42 -23.75 6.10
C GLY A 145 -20.03 -23.38 5.57
N GLU A 146 -19.93 -22.34 4.74
CA GLU A 146 -18.67 -21.78 4.26
C GLU A 146 -18.34 -20.44 4.94
N ALA A 147 -17.05 -20.22 5.23
CA ALA A 147 -16.57 -18.96 5.76
C ALA A 147 -16.35 -17.96 4.61
N MET A 148 -17.24 -16.98 4.52
CA MET A 148 -17.24 -15.93 3.50
C MET A 148 -16.59 -14.66 4.06
N ILE A 149 -15.51 -14.20 3.43
CA ILE A 149 -14.76 -13.00 3.83
C ILE A 149 -15.52 -11.76 3.36
N GLU A 150 -15.91 -10.90 4.31
CA GLU A 150 -16.64 -9.65 4.05
C GLU A 150 -15.73 -8.41 4.17
N GLN A 151 -14.64 -8.52 4.93
CA GLN A 151 -13.71 -7.43 5.17
C GLN A 151 -12.30 -7.96 5.45
N VAL A 152 -11.29 -7.20 5.03
CA VAL A 152 -9.90 -7.45 5.40
C VAL A 152 -9.33 -6.20 6.06
N VAL A 153 -8.75 -6.34 7.24
CA VAL A 153 -8.13 -5.22 7.95
C VAL A 153 -6.63 -5.46 8.05
N PHE A 154 -5.87 -4.51 7.52
CA PHE A 154 -4.42 -4.45 7.66
C PHE A 154 -4.05 -3.55 8.84
N THR A 155 -3.18 -4.01 9.72
CA THR A 155 -2.72 -3.24 10.89
C THR A 155 -1.20 -3.14 10.86
N ARG A 156 -0.66 -1.93 11.02
CA ARG A 156 0.79 -1.70 11.00
C ARG A 156 1.46 -2.40 12.20
N ARG A 157 2.65 -2.97 11.96
CA ARG A 157 3.50 -3.62 12.97
C ARG A 157 4.42 -2.63 13.69
#